data_AF-A0A2N6A522-F1
#
_entry.id   AF-A0A2N6A522-F1
#
_cell.length_a   1.000
_cell.length_b   1.000
_cell.length_c   1.000
_cell.angle_alpha   90.00
_cell.angle_beta   90.00
_cell.angle_gamma   90.00
#
_symmetry.space_group_name_H-M   'P 1'
#
loop_
_entity.id
_entity.type
_entity.pdbx_description
1 polymer ?
#
loop_
_entity_poly.entity_id
_entity_poly.type
_entity_poly.pdbx_seq_one_letter_code
_entity_poly.pdbx_strand_id
1 'polypeptide(L)'
;MLIVFKHSKTCPVSMAAKERLSAVDYLLPDIYELIVQESGELSQLIAQELELKHESPQVLVIHQGKLVYDQDHDKIRGDELVDFVKNLQRENK
;
A
#
# COMPACT_ATOMS: atom_id res chain seq x y z
N MET A 1 12.84 -2.19 2.89
CA MET A 1 11.49 -1.62 3.01
C MET A 1 10.69 -2.10 1.81
N LEU A 2 9.43 -2.45 2.01
CA LEU A 2 8.53 -2.99 0.99
C LEU A 2 7.24 -2.16 1.03
N ILE A 3 6.76 -1.75 -0.14
CA ILE A 3 5.46 -1.07 -0.29
C ILE A 3 4.57 -2.00 -1.10
N VAL A 4 3.39 -2.33 -0.58
CA VAL A 4 2.43 -3.20 -1.26
C VAL A 4 1.13 -2.43 -1.44
N PHE A 5 0.61 -2.41 -2.67
CA PHE A 5 -0.71 -1.88 -2.97
C PHE A 5 -1.64 -3.00 -3.41
N LYS A 6 -2.54 -3.41 -2.52
CA LYS A 6 -3.57 -4.42 -2.82
C LYS A 6 -4.80 -3.70 -3.31
N HIS A 7 -5.30 -4.05 -4.50
CA HIS A 7 -6.44 -3.35 -5.07
C HIS A 7 -7.29 -4.23 -5.99
N SER A 8 -8.50 -3.76 -6.28
CA SER A 8 -9.38 -4.34 -7.29
C SER A 8 -9.21 -3.63 -8.64
N LYS A 9 -9.15 -4.37 -9.74
CA LYS A 9 -9.15 -3.80 -11.10
C LYS A 9 -10.51 -3.26 -11.55
N THR A 10 -11.60 -3.70 -10.92
CA THR A 10 -12.98 -3.42 -11.34
C THR A 10 -13.73 -2.51 -10.38
N CYS A 11 -13.09 -2.05 -9.29
CA CYS A 11 -13.70 -1.17 -8.29
C CYS A 11 -13.30 0.29 -8.56
N PRO A 12 -14.25 1.23 -8.74
CA PRO A 12 -13.94 2.65 -8.94
C PRO A 12 -13.09 3.26 -7.82
N VAL A 13 -13.31 2.86 -6.57
CA VAL A 13 -12.51 3.37 -5.44
C VAL A 13 -11.06 2.89 -5.52
N SER A 14 -10.83 1.65 -5.96
CA SER A 14 -9.47 1.14 -6.22
C SER A 14 -8.78 1.86 -7.38
N MET A 15 -9.52 2.18 -8.46
CA MET A 15 -8.98 2.95 -9.57
C MET A 15 -8.56 4.36 -9.12
N ALA A 16 -9.41 5.05 -8.37
CA ALA A 16 -9.09 6.38 -7.84
C ALA A 16 -7.88 6.35 -6.88
N ALA A 17 -7.78 5.34 -6.01
CA ALA A 17 -6.61 5.16 -5.15
C ALA A 17 -5.34 4.90 -5.97
N LYS A 18 -5.42 4.08 -7.02
CA LYS A 18 -4.30 3.83 -7.94
C LYS A 18 -3.83 5.12 -8.62
N GLU A 19 -4.75 5.94 -9.13
CA GLU A 19 -4.41 7.23 -9.75
C GLU A 19 -3.66 8.16 -8.78
N ARG A 20 -4.09 8.22 -7.51
CA ARG A 20 -3.40 9.02 -6.48
C ARG A 20 -1.97 8.52 -6.21
N LEU A 21 -1.76 7.21 -6.17
CA LEU A 21 -0.43 6.62 -6.00
C LEU A 21 0.44 6.83 -7.25
N SER A 22 -0.10 6.60 -8.45
CA SER A 22 0.60 6.82 -9.72
C SER A 22 1.05 8.27 -9.90
N ALA A 23 0.30 9.23 -9.37
CA ALA A 23 0.68 10.65 -9.40
C ALA A 23 1.94 10.98 -8.60
N VAL A 24 2.36 10.11 -7.68
CA VAL A 24 3.54 10.31 -6.81
C VAL A 24 4.58 9.18 -6.90
N ASP A 25 4.36 8.18 -7.74
CA ASP A 25 5.17 6.96 -7.85
C ASP A 25 6.66 7.26 -8.08
N TYR A 26 6.98 8.30 -8.87
CA TYR A 26 8.35 8.77 -9.12
C TYR A 26 9.11 9.28 -7.88
N LEU A 27 8.41 9.50 -6.76
CA LEU A 27 8.98 9.93 -5.48
C LEU A 27 9.13 8.78 -4.47
N LEU A 28 8.64 7.59 -4.81
CA LEU A 28 8.59 6.42 -3.94
C LEU A 28 9.53 5.33 -4.46
N PRO A 29 9.99 4.42 -3.59
CA PRO A 29 10.50 3.12 -4.03
C PRO A 29 9.39 2.29 -4.70
N ASP A 30 9.78 1.23 -5.38
CA ASP A 30 8.86 0.32 -6.08
C ASP A 30 7.64 -0.07 -5.22
N ILE A 31 6.46 0.19 -5.76
CA ILE A 31 5.17 -0.25 -5.21
C ILE A 31 4.81 -1.58 -5.87
N TYR A 32 4.74 -2.64 -5.07
CA TYR A 32 4.31 -3.95 -5.57
C TYR A 32 2.78 -4.02 -5.56
N GLU A 33 2.19 -4.14 -6.75
CA GLU A 33 0.75 -4.27 -6.89
C GLU A 33 0.29 -5.72 -6.70
N LEU A 34 -0.78 -5.91 -5.93
CA LEU A 34 -1.48 -7.18 -5.79
C LEU A 34 -2.94 -6.97 -6.21
N ILE A 35 -3.35 -7.70 -7.26
CA ILE A 35 -4.71 -7.63 -7.78
C ILE A 35 -5.55 -8.68 -7.07
N VAL A 36 -6.51 -8.25 -6.25
CA VAL A 36 -7.25 -9.16 -5.36
C VAL A 36 -8.08 -10.21 -6.11
N GLN A 37 -8.53 -9.90 -7.33
CA GLN A 37 -9.22 -10.88 -8.19
C GLN A 37 -8.31 -12.02 -8.66
N GLU A 38 -7.01 -11.75 -8.82
CA GLU A 38 -6.03 -12.71 -9.35
C GLU A 38 -5.26 -13.42 -8.23
N SER A 39 -5.22 -12.83 -7.02
CA SER A 39 -4.38 -13.28 -5.92
C SER A 39 -5.10 -13.15 -4.57
N GLY A 40 -6.37 -13.56 -4.52
CA GLY A 40 -7.22 -13.45 -3.32
C GLY A 40 -6.62 -14.13 -2.10
N GLU A 41 -6.19 -15.40 -2.22
CA GLU A 41 -5.57 -16.14 -1.11
C GLU A 41 -4.35 -15.44 -0.53
N LEU A 42 -3.46 -14.92 -1.38
CA LEU A 42 -2.29 -14.14 -0.96
C LEU A 42 -2.70 -12.83 -0.28
N SER A 43 -3.72 -12.14 -0.82
CA SER A 43 -4.24 -10.91 -0.22
C SER A 43 -4.81 -11.12 1.18
N GLN A 44 -5.51 -12.24 1.38
CA GLN A 44 -6.02 -12.68 2.68
C GLN A 44 -4.88 -13.08 3.62
N LEU A 45 -3.90 -13.84 3.13
CA LEU A 45 -2.74 -14.26 3.93
C LEU A 45 -1.95 -13.06 4.46
N ILE A 46 -1.68 -12.06 3.61
CA ILE A 46 -1.01 -10.81 4.04
C ILE A 46 -1.79 -10.13 5.18
N ALA A 47 -3.12 -10.11 5.09
CA ALA A 47 -3.93 -9.51 6.16
C ALA A 47 -3.84 -10.29 7.48
N GLN A 48 -3.81 -11.63 7.41
CA GLN A 48 -3.68 -12.50 8.58
C GLN A 48 -2.30 -12.38 9.23
N GLU A 49 -1.22 -12.50 8.46
CA GLU A 49 0.16 -12.44 8.95
C GLU A 49 0.51 -11.10 9.58
N LEU A 50 -0.14 -10.02 9.12
CA LEU A 50 0.05 -8.67 9.63
C LEU A 50 -1.01 -8.25 10.65
N GLU A 51 -1.89 -9.17 11.06
CA GLU A 51 -2.97 -8.96 12.05
C GLU A 51 -3.85 -7.74 11.73
N LEU A 52 -4.09 -7.48 10.45
CA LEU A 52 -4.87 -6.34 9.97
C LEU A 52 -6.17 -6.78 9.31
N LYS A 53 -7.15 -5.87 9.28
CA LYS A 53 -8.37 -6.10 8.52
C LYS A 53 -8.04 -6.07 7.03
N HIS A 54 -8.49 -7.08 6.30
CA HIS A 54 -8.36 -7.08 4.85
C HIS A 54 -9.23 -5.97 4.26
N GLU A 55 -8.59 -5.07 3.49
CA GLU A 55 -9.25 -4.00 2.75
C GLU A 55 -8.77 -3.97 1.28
N SER A 56 -9.60 -3.43 0.39
CA SER A 56 -9.25 -3.23 -1.02
C SER A 56 -10.01 -2.00 -1.58
N PRO A 57 -9.32 -0.92 -1.96
CA PRO A 57 -7.87 -0.78 -2.03
C PRO A 57 -7.20 -0.58 -0.66
N GLN A 58 -5.95 -1.04 -0.52
CA GLN A 58 -5.12 -0.88 0.69
C GLN A 58 -3.64 -0.76 0.32
N VAL A 59 -2.95 0.24 0.89
CA VAL A 59 -1.49 0.42 0.76
C VAL A 59 -0.82 0.13 2.10
N LEU A 60 0.23 -0.69 2.05
CA LEU A 60 0.98 -1.14 3.22
C LEU A 60 2.45 -0.77 3.04
N VAL A 61 3.09 -0.26 4.10
CA VAL A 61 4.55 -0.14 4.17
C VAL A 61 5.08 -1.08 5.24
N ILE A 62 5.98 -1.97 4.83
CA ILE A 62 6.64 -2.94 5.68
C ILE A 62 8.13 -2.59 5.76
N HIS A 63 8.63 -2.37 6.95
CA HIS A 63 10.03 -2.04 7.21
C HIS A 63 10.60 -2.96 8.28
N GLN A 64 11.75 -3.58 7.99
CA GLN A 64 12.40 -4.55 8.88
C GLN A 64 11.45 -5.65 9.40
N GLY A 65 10.59 -6.16 8.52
CA GLY A 65 9.61 -7.21 8.84
C GLY A 65 8.40 -6.74 9.66
N LYS A 66 8.25 -5.44 9.92
CA LYS A 66 7.12 -4.87 10.66
C LYS A 66 6.25 -4.00 9.76
N LEU A 67 4.94 -4.10 9.92
CA LEU A 67 4.01 -3.14 9.35
C LEU A 67 4.18 -1.79 10.06
N VAL A 68 4.44 -0.74 9.29
CA VAL A 68 4.66 0.62 9.83
C VAL A 68 3.72 1.66 9.24
N TYR A 69 2.97 1.31 8.18
CA TYR A 69 1.96 2.14 7.55
C TYR A 69 0.86 1.27 6.95
N ASP A 70 -0.40 1.63 7.18
CA ASP A 70 -1.59 0.98 6.64
C ASP A 70 -2.65 2.05 6.37
N GLN A 71 -3.05 2.21 5.10
CA GLN A 71 -4.17 3.06 4.71
C GLN A 71 -5.01 2.39 3.63
N ASP A 72 -6.31 2.62 3.68
CA ASP A 72 -7.31 2.00 2.81
C ASP A 72 -8.22 3.06 2.14
N HIS A 73 -8.87 2.69 1.03
CA HIS A 73 -9.89 3.50 0.35
C HIS A 73 -9.52 4.98 0.13
N ASP A 74 -10.27 5.89 0.75
CA ASP A 74 -10.15 7.34 0.67
C ASP A 74 -9.01 7.91 1.51
N LYS A 75 -8.51 7.13 2.47
CA LYS A 75 -7.35 7.50 3.29
C LYS A 75 -6.03 7.31 2.55
N ILE A 76 -6.03 6.64 1.40
CA ILE A 76 -4.85 6.52 0.54
C ILE A 76 -4.57 7.89 -0.09
N ARG A 77 -3.61 8.60 0.50
CA ARG A 77 -3.13 9.91 0.08
C ARG A 77 -1.65 9.80 -0.32
N GLY A 78 -1.35 10.20 -1.56
CA GLY A 78 -0.02 10.00 -2.15
C GLY A 78 1.06 10.89 -1.51
N ASP A 79 0.72 12.14 -1.22
CA ASP A 79 1.57 13.09 -0.50
C ASP A 79 1.96 12.56 0.89
N GLU A 80 1.00 12.02 1.64
CA GLU A 80 1.27 11.45 2.97
C GLU A 80 2.15 10.22 2.92
N LEU A 81 1.93 9.34 1.94
CA LEU A 81 2.78 8.18 1.73
C LEU A 81 4.22 8.60 1.41
N VAL A 82 4.39 9.62 0.56
CA VAL A 82 5.71 10.19 0.24
C VAL A 82 6.40 10.76 1.48
N ASP A 83 5.68 11.55 2.26
CA ASP A 83 6.24 12.16 3.47
C ASP A 83 6.62 11.09 4.50
N PHE A 84 5.75 10.10 4.71
CA PHE A 84 6.02 8.96 5.59
C PHE A 84 7.28 8.20 5.16
N VAL A 85 7.36 7.83 3.88
CA VAL A 85 8.50 7.07 3.33
C VAL A 85 9.80 7.87 3.42
N LYS A 86 9.79 9.17 3.11
CA LYS A 86 10.98 10.03 3.21
C LYS A 86 11.46 10.17 4.66
N ASN A 87 10.55 10.32 5.60
CA ASN A 87 10.90 10.41 7.03
C ASN A 87 11.49 9.09 7.52
N LEU A 88 10.86 7.97 7.19
CA LEU A 88 11.35 6.64 7.54
C LEU A 88 12.75 6.36 6.97
N GLN A 89 13.05 6.82 5.76
CA GLN A 89 14.38 6.70 5.16
C GLN A 89 15.45 7.57 5.83
N ARG A 90 15.07 8.71 6.44
CA ARG A 90 16.00 9.60 7.16
C ARG A 90 16.37 9.06 8.53
N GLU A 91 15.41 8.49 9.25
CA GLU A 91 15.61 7.94 10.60
C GLU A 91 16.49 6.68 10.64
N ASN A 92 16.60 5.98 9.51
CA ASN A 92 17.39 4.75 9.37
C ASN A 92 18.76 4.98 8.68
N LYS A 93 19.18 6.24 8.53
CA LYS A 93 20.54 6.63 8.14
C LYS A 93 21.38 6.91 9.38
#